data_AF-A0A374P7R7-F1
#
_entry.id   AF-A0A374P7R7-F1
#
_cell.length_a   1.000
_cell.length_b   1.000
_cell.length_c   1.000
_cell.angle_alpha   90.00
_cell.angle_beta   90.00
_cell.angle_gamma   90.00
#
_symmetry.space_group_name_H-M   'P 1'
#
loop_
_entity.id
_entity.type
_entity.pdbx_description
1 polymer ?
#
loop_
_entity_poly.entity_id
_entity_poly.type
_entity_poly.pdbx_seq_one_letter_code
_entity_poly.pdbx_strand_id
1 'polypeptide(L)'
;MKVKNSYLKLMLWTLSGAAIGAGLGAGSILFAKGRAASLAELLYVGAVRSALWIQLIVWLVLGGCSLVLMNKAKKWSPLMDSDEEGVTEKKVGNAQNTVLTLTNVNLVIQFMAFGIGFDKRNTFALLSVVVFLVSTISMVCVEIAVIKQVKKTNPLKKGDPADLSFLRTWEESCDEAERLQIYRCGYKAFQITRHSLLFGLVIAFIGKINMGTGSMSILLLGLIMLIQSISYGIYSLREGKGLRE
;
A
#
# COMPACT_ATOMS: atom_id res chain seq x y z
N MET A 1 35.27 20.06 -10.89
CA MET A 1 35.24 20.10 -9.40
C MET A 1 33.91 20.72 -8.91
N LYS A 2 32.78 20.00 -8.94
CA LYS A 2 31.45 20.46 -8.45
C LYS A 2 31.13 19.97 -7.01
N VAL A 3 32.03 19.21 -6.42
CA VAL A 3 31.79 18.36 -5.25
C VAL A 3 31.68 19.16 -3.93
N LYS A 4 32.38 20.30 -3.81
CA LYS A 4 32.38 21.14 -2.58
C LYS A 4 30.98 21.68 -2.22
N ASN A 5 30.11 21.88 -3.22
CA ASN A 5 28.76 22.43 -3.01
C ASN A 5 27.75 21.35 -2.56
N SER A 6 27.96 20.08 -2.90
CA SER A 6 27.05 18.99 -2.53
C SER A 6 27.16 18.62 -1.04
N TYR A 7 28.37 18.57 -0.48
CA TYR A 7 28.57 18.30 0.95
C TYR A 7 28.01 19.42 1.82
N LEU A 8 28.19 20.68 1.41
CA LEU A 8 27.66 21.84 2.14
C LEU A 8 26.13 21.87 2.10
N LYS A 9 25.52 21.54 0.96
CA LYS A 9 24.06 21.33 0.87
C LYS A 9 23.59 20.20 1.79
N LEU A 10 24.31 19.08 1.83
CA LEU A 10 23.97 17.96 2.73
C LEU A 10 24.03 18.38 4.20
N MET A 11 25.10 19.07 4.62
CA MET A 11 25.21 19.62 5.97
C MET A 11 24.04 20.57 6.29
N LEU A 12 23.67 21.45 5.36
CA LEU A 12 22.55 22.37 5.54
C LEU A 12 21.20 21.63 5.72
N TRP A 13 20.95 20.59 4.92
CA TRP A 13 19.76 19.74 5.05
C TRP A 13 19.74 18.92 6.35
N THR A 14 20.90 18.44 6.80
CA THR A 14 20.98 17.74 8.09
C THR A 14 20.76 18.69 9.26
N LEU A 15 21.26 19.92 9.18
CA LEU A 15 21.09 20.93 10.23
C LEU A 15 19.63 21.38 10.34
N SER A 16 18.96 21.59 9.20
CA SER A 16 17.53 21.94 9.17
C SER A 16 16.67 20.79 9.70
N GLY A 17 16.98 19.55 9.32
CA GLY A 17 16.31 18.36 9.89
C GLY A 17 16.51 18.24 11.40
N ALA A 18 17.73 18.47 11.90
CA ALA A 18 18.03 18.46 13.33
C ALA A 18 17.27 19.57 14.10
N ALA A 19 17.19 20.77 13.54
CA ALA A 19 16.45 21.88 14.13
C ALA A 19 14.94 21.60 14.22
N ILE A 20 14.35 21.04 13.15
CA ILE A 20 12.93 20.62 13.14
C ILE A 20 12.70 19.52 14.17
N GLY A 21 13.59 18.51 14.24
CA GLY A 21 13.51 17.42 15.20
C GLY A 21 13.58 17.91 16.65
N ALA A 22 14.49 18.84 16.95
CA ALA A 22 14.62 19.45 18.26
C ALA A 22 13.40 20.29 18.65
N GLY A 23 12.85 21.06 17.70
CA GLY A 23 11.63 21.86 17.92
C GLY A 23 10.40 20.99 18.22
N LEU A 24 10.20 19.93 17.44
CA LEU A 24 9.12 18.96 17.68
C LEU A 24 9.30 18.22 19.01
N GLY A 25 10.53 17.82 19.34
CA GLY A 25 10.87 17.17 20.61
C GLY A 25 10.61 18.06 21.83
N ALA A 26 11.08 19.31 21.81
CA ALA A 26 10.85 20.26 22.90
C ALA A 26 9.37 20.63 23.05
N GLY A 27 8.67 20.86 21.94
CA GLY A 27 7.22 21.11 21.94
C GLY A 27 6.45 19.97 22.57
N SER A 28 6.80 18.72 22.25
CA SER A 28 6.13 17.56 22.82
C SER A 28 6.33 17.37 24.33
N ILE A 29 7.52 17.67 24.86
CA ILE A 29 7.80 17.63 26.31
C ILE A 29 7.02 18.72 27.06
N LEU A 30 6.88 19.91 26.46
CA LEU A 30 6.10 21.02 27.03
C LEU A 30 4.60 20.71 27.05
N PHE A 31 4.06 20.10 25.98
CA PHE A 31 2.67 19.65 25.91
C PHE A 31 2.37 18.51 26.90
N ALA A 32 3.34 17.62 27.19
CA ALA A 32 3.17 16.53 28.15
C ALA A 32 3.06 16.98 29.62
N LYS A 33 3.53 18.18 29.97
CA LYS A 33 3.37 18.76 31.33
C LYS A 33 1.97 19.36 31.58
N GLY A 34 1.20 19.65 30.52
CA GLY A 34 -0.20 20.02 30.63
C GLY A 34 -1.07 18.77 30.70
N ARG A 35 -1.95 18.70 31.71
CA ARG A 35 -2.79 17.54 32.07
C ARG A 35 -3.85 17.19 31.03
N ALA A 36 -3.45 16.85 29.81
CA ALA A 36 -4.28 16.35 28.73
C ALA A 36 -3.78 14.95 28.36
N ALA A 37 -4.69 13.98 28.25
CA ALA A 37 -4.38 12.74 27.54
C ALA A 37 -3.75 13.13 26.20
N SER A 38 -2.58 12.56 25.86
CA SER A 38 -1.93 12.89 24.59
C SER A 38 -2.95 12.70 23.46
N LEU A 39 -3.03 13.65 22.52
CA LEU A 39 -3.98 13.60 21.39
C LEU A 39 -3.99 12.21 20.72
N ALA A 40 -2.83 11.55 20.72
CA ALA A 40 -2.64 10.22 20.18
C ALA A 40 -3.32 9.10 20.99
N GLU A 41 -3.40 9.17 22.33
CA GLU A 41 -4.20 8.23 23.15
C GLU A 41 -5.70 8.40 22.88
N LEU A 42 -6.18 9.64 22.75
CA LEU A 42 -7.59 9.91 22.39
C LEU A 42 -7.91 9.37 20.99
N LEU A 43 -7.02 9.58 20.02
CA LEU A 43 -7.15 9.03 18.67
C LEU A 43 -7.10 7.50 18.68
N TYR A 44 -6.22 6.89 19.46
CA TYR A 44 -6.10 5.43 19.56
C TYR A 44 -7.33 4.80 20.18
N VAL A 45 -7.79 5.29 21.34
CA VAL A 45 -9.00 4.80 22.01
C VAL A 45 -10.24 5.02 21.12
N GLY A 46 -10.32 6.17 20.44
CA GLY A 46 -11.34 6.45 19.44
C GLY A 46 -11.31 5.45 18.28
N ALA A 47 -10.12 5.17 17.75
CA ALA A 47 -9.91 4.20 16.66
C ALA A 47 -10.27 2.77 17.08
N VAL A 48 -9.89 2.33 18.28
CA VAL A 48 -10.25 1.00 18.82
C VAL A 48 -11.77 0.86 18.95
N ARG A 49 -12.46 1.89 19.48
CA ARG A 49 -13.93 1.87 19.62
C ARG A 49 -14.65 1.90 18.26
N SER A 50 -14.09 2.58 17.27
CA SER A 50 -14.69 2.73 15.94
C SER A 50 -14.18 1.71 14.93
N ALA A 51 -13.25 0.83 15.29
CA ALA A 51 -12.58 -0.11 14.38
C ALA A 51 -13.58 -0.92 13.54
N LEU A 52 -14.62 -1.48 14.17
CA LEU A 52 -15.65 -2.25 13.48
C LEU A 52 -16.41 -1.40 12.44
N TRP A 53 -16.81 -0.19 12.81
CA TRP A 53 -17.52 0.71 11.91
C TRP A 53 -16.65 1.14 10.75
N ILE A 54 -15.36 1.39 11.00
CA ILE A 54 -14.36 1.66 9.97
C ILE A 54 -14.26 0.47 9.00
N GLN A 55 -14.17 -0.76 9.51
CA GLN A 55 -14.15 -1.97 8.69
C GLN A 55 -15.39 -2.07 7.78
N LEU A 56 -16.59 -1.84 8.33
CA LEU A 56 -17.83 -1.90 7.56
C LEU A 56 -17.93 -0.80 6.51
N ILE A 57 -17.63 0.46 6.88
CA ILE A 57 -17.72 1.60 5.96
C ILE A 57 -16.72 1.42 4.80
N VAL A 58 -15.47 1.07 5.11
CA VAL A 58 -14.44 0.85 4.09
C VAL A 58 -14.85 -0.30 3.17
N TRP A 59 -15.33 -1.41 3.74
CA TRP A 59 -15.79 -2.55 2.96
C TRP A 59 -16.93 -2.19 1.99
N LEU A 60 -17.96 -1.50 2.49
CA LEU A 60 -19.12 -1.12 1.68
C LEU A 60 -18.78 -0.07 0.62
N VAL A 61 -17.98 0.95 0.97
CA VAL A 61 -17.62 2.03 0.04
C VAL A 61 -16.70 1.51 -1.05
N LEU A 62 -15.59 0.85 -0.69
CA LEU A 62 -14.64 0.35 -1.69
C LEU A 62 -15.25 -0.82 -2.48
N GLY A 63 -16.01 -1.70 -1.83
CA GLY A 63 -16.71 -2.79 -2.49
C GLY A 63 -17.77 -2.30 -3.45
N GLY A 64 -18.60 -1.33 -3.03
CA GLY A 64 -19.59 -0.68 -3.88
C GLY A 64 -18.97 0.00 -5.09
N CYS A 65 -17.91 0.79 -4.89
CA CYS A 65 -17.15 1.42 -5.98
C CYS A 65 -16.60 0.37 -6.97
N SER A 66 -16.04 -0.73 -6.47
CA SER A 66 -15.53 -1.83 -7.30
C SER A 66 -16.65 -2.45 -8.14
N LEU A 67 -17.81 -2.74 -7.56
CA LEU A 67 -18.95 -3.31 -8.29
C LEU A 67 -19.49 -2.34 -9.37
N VAL A 68 -19.55 -1.04 -9.07
CA VAL A 68 -19.98 -0.02 -10.04
C VAL A 68 -19.02 0.03 -11.23
N LEU A 69 -17.70 0.02 -10.98
CA LEU A 69 -16.69 0.05 -12.02
C LEU A 69 -16.69 -1.24 -12.86
N MET A 70 -16.86 -2.40 -12.23
CA MET A 70 -17.00 -3.68 -12.94
C MET A 70 -18.22 -3.69 -13.85
N ASN A 71 -19.36 -3.19 -13.38
CA ASN A 71 -20.58 -3.07 -14.17
C ASN A 71 -20.40 -2.11 -15.35
N LYS A 72 -19.69 -0.98 -15.15
CA LYS A 72 -19.33 -0.06 -16.25
C LYS A 72 -18.42 -0.73 -17.27
N ALA A 73 -17.36 -1.40 -16.82
CA ALA A 73 -16.46 -2.16 -17.69
C ALA A 73 -17.20 -3.23 -18.49
N LYS A 74 -18.19 -3.91 -17.88
CA LYS A 74 -19.02 -4.92 -18.57
C LYS A 74 -19.91 -4.30 -19.64
N LYS A 75 -20.44 -3.09 -19.40
CA LYS A 75 -21.26 -2.35 -20.38
C LYS A 75 -20.43 -1.82 -21.55
N TRP A 76 -19.16 -1.46 -21.32
CA TRP A 76 -18.28 -0.95 -22.36
C TRP A 76 -17.59 -2.05 -23.16
N SER A 77 -17.45 -3.26 -22.61
CA SER A 77 -16.78 -4.38 -23.29
C SER A 77 -17.33 -4.72 -24.69
N PRO A 78 -18.65 -4.67 -24.98
CA PRO A 78 -19.16 -4.92 -26.33
C PRO A 78 -18.88 -3.79 -27.32
N LEU A 79 -18.55 -2.58 -26.84
CA LEU A 79 -18.21 -1.42 -27.67
C LEU A 79 -16.73 -1.41 -28.07
N MET A 80 -15.99 -2.48 -27.79
CA MET A 80 -14.60 -2.62 -28.21
C MET A 80 -14.51 -2.93 -29.70
N ASP A 81 -15.53 -3.57 -30.28
CA ASP A 81 -15.57 -3.88 -31.73
C ASP A 81 -16.11 -2.70 -32.58
N SER A 82 -16.27 -1.51 -31.99
CA SER A 82 -16.76 -0.31 -32.70
C SER A 82 -15.61 0.58 -33.19
N ASP A 83 -15.92 1.58 -34.02
CA ASP A 83 -14.93 2.52 -34.62
C ASP A 83 -14.03 3.27 -33.59
N GLU A 84 -14.38 3.23 -32.30
CA GLU A 84 -13.62 3.81 -31.17
C GLU A 84 -12.87 2.75 -30.32
N GLU A 85 -12.54 1.58 -30.88
CA GLU A 85 -11.92 0.42 -30.21
C GLU A 85 -10.84 0.81 -29.19
N GLY A 86 -9.80 1.54 -29.62
CA GLY A 86 -8.67 1.88 -28.75
C GLY A 86 -9.01 2.84 -27.59
N VAL A 87 -10.09 3.63 -27.70
CA VAL A 87 -10.56 4.49 -26.60
C VAL A 87 -11.37 3.67 -25.59
N THR A 88 -12.22 2.79 -26.09
CA THR A 88 -13.05 1.91 -25.26
C THR A 88 -12.18 0.88 -24.52
N GLU A 89 -11.19 0.29 -25.18
CA GLU A 89 -10.23 -0.64 -24.57
C GLU A 89 -9.53 0.00 -23.37
N LYS A 90 -9.00 1.22 -23.54
CA LYS A 90 -8.36 1.97 -22.45
C LYS A 90 -9.32 2.26 -21.30
N LYS A 91 -10.58 2.62 -21.57
CA LYS A 91 -11.60 2.86 -20.54
C LYS A 91 -11.90 1.58 -19.74
N VAL A 92 -12.07 0.45 -20.43
CA VAL A 92 -12.33 -0.86 -19.81
C VAL A 92 -11.13 -1.29 -18.97
N GLY A 93 -9.92 -1.24 -19.53
CA GLY A 93 -8.68 -1.60 -18.84
C GLY A 93 -8.42 -0.72 -17.62
N ASN A 94 -8.62 0.60 -17.72
CA ASN A 94 -8.49 1.50 -16.58
C ASN A 94 -9.50 1.20 -15.47
N ALA A 95 -10.75 0.91 -15.82
CA ALA A 95 -11.76 0.53 -14.83
C ALA A 95 -11.39 -0.78 -14.12
N GLN A 96 -10.95 -1.81 -14.86
CA GLN A 96 -10.51 -3.08 -14.31
C GLN A 96 -9.28 -2.93 -13.40
N ASN A 97 -8.27 -2.17 -13.84
CA ASN A 97 -7.08 -1.89 -13.03
C ASN A 97 -7.41 -1.08 -11.77
N THR A 98 -8.37 -0.15 -11.86
CA THR A 98 -8.87 0.60 -10.70
C THR A 98 -9.53 -0.34 -9.70
N VAL A 99 -10.36 -1.28 -10.14
CA VAL A 99 -10.98 -2.29 -9.27
C VAL A 99 -9.92 -3.13 -8.55
N LEU A 100 -8.90 -3.62 -9.26
CA LEU A 100 -7.78 -4.36 -8.65
C LEU A 100 -7.02 -3.52 -7.62
N THR A 101 -6.87 -2.22 -7.87
CA THR A 101 -6.24 -1.31 -6.92
C THR A 101 -7.13 -1.12 -5.68
N LEU A 102 -8.44 -0.97 -5.86
CA LEU A 102 -9.40 -0.82 -4.77
C LEU A 102 -9.49 -2.08 -3.89
N THR A 103 -9.45 -3.28 -4.47
CA THR A 103 -9.44 -4.54 -3.68
C THR A 103 -8.18 -4.65 -2.83
N ASN A 104 -7.01 -4.34 -3.40
CA ASN A 104 -5.74 -4.31 -2.68
C ASN A 104 -5.73 -3.25 -1.56
N VAL A 105 -6.18 -2.02 -1.84
CA VAL A 105 -6.28 -0.96 -0.83
C VAL A 105 -7.25 -1.35 0.29
N ASN A 106 -8.41 -1.94 -0.05
CA ASN A 106 -9.35 -2.44 0.93
C ASN A 106 -8.70 -3.49 1.83
N LEU A 107 -8.00 -4.47 1.27
CA LEU A 107 -7.32 -5.52 2.02
C LEU A 107 -6.35 -4.94 3.06
N VAL A 108 -5.49 -3.99 2.65
CA VAL A 108 -4.52 -3.34 3.55
C VAL A 108 -5.22 -2.58 4.68
N ILE A 109 -6.28 -1.83 4.37
CA ILE A 109 -7.05 -1.09 5.39
C ILE A 109 -7.76 -2.06 6.35
N GLN A 110 -8.33 -3.16 5.84
CA GLN A 110 -8.95 -4.19 6.67
C GLN A 110 -7.96 -4.82 7.64
N PHE A 111 -6.74 -5.15 7.19
CA PHE A 111 -5.69 -5.67 8.06
C PHE A 111 -5.29 -4.66 9.16
N MET A 112 -5.16 -3.38 8.81
CA MET A 112 -4.86 -2.33 9.80
C MET A 112 -5.99 -2.18 10.82
N ALA A 113 -7.24 -2.07 10.36
CA ALA A 113 -8.41 -1.91 11.21
C ALA A 113 -8.65 -3.15 12.10
N PHE A 114 -8.41 -4.35 11.57
CA PHE A 114 -8.42 -5.60 12.33
C PHE A 114 -7.35 -5.59 13.43
N GLY A 115 -6.11 -5.23 13.10
CA GLY A 115 -5.02 -5.15 14.09
C GLY A 115 -5.29 -4.16 15.21
N ILE A 116 -5.91 -3.01 14.92
CA ILE A 116 -6.34 -2.02 15.92
C ILE A 116 -7.55 -2.54 16.73
N GLY A 117 -8.50 -3.20 16.06
CA GLY A 117 -9.71 -3.74 16.69
C GLY A 117 -9.44 -4.95 17.59
N PHE A 118 -8.30 -5.63 17.42
CA PHE A 118 -7.87 -6.77 18.23
C PHE A 118 -7.21 -6.32 19.54
N ASP A 119 -7.92 -5.48 20.31
CA ASP A 119 -7.54 -5.02 21.64
C ASP A 119 -8.56 -5.52 22.68
N LYS A 120 -8.09 -5.86 23.88
CA LYS A 120 -8.95 -6.27 25.03
C LYS A 120 -9.98 -5.21 25.41
N ARG A 121 -9.72 -3.94 25.08
CA ARG A 121 -10.63 -2.80 25.30
C ARG A 121 -11.81 -2.78 24.33
N ASN A 122 -11.75 -3.53 23.23
CA ASN A 122 -12.81 -3.57 22.23
C ASN A 122 -13.86 -4.65 22.57
N THR A 123 -15.04 -4.21 22.98
CA THR A 123 -16.20 -5.10 23.24
C THR A 123 -16.62 -5.89 22.01
N PHE A 124 -16.35 -5.39 20.80
CA PHE A 124 -16.73 -6.02 19.52
C PHE A 124 -15.59 -6.79 18.84
N ALA A 125 -14.50 -7.10 19.54
CA ALA A 125 -13.31 -7.72 18.93
C ALA A 125 -13.63 -9.01 18.14
N LEU A 126 -14.50 -9.89 18.66
CA LEU A 126 -14.93 -11.10 17.95
C LEU A 126 -15.69 -10.78 16.66
N LEU A 127 -16.58 -9.78 16.69
CA LEU A 127 -17.34 -9.37 15.51
C LEU A 127 -16.44 -8.71 14.47
N SER A 128 -15.43 -7.95 14.90
CA SER A 128 -14.37 -7.41 14.02
C SER A 128 -13.59 -8.50 13.28
N VAL A 129 -13.38 -9.68 13.89
CA VAL A 129 -12.76 -10.83 13.23
C VAL A 129 -13.68 -11.38 12.14
N VAL A 130 -14.96 -11.56 12.44
CA VAL A 130 -15.95 -12.06 11.47
C VAL A 130 -16.09 -11.11 10.29
N VAL A 131 -16.22 -9.81 10.54
CA VAL A 131 -16.29 -8.77 9.49
C VAL A 131 -15.00 -8.74 8.66
N PHE A 132 -13.84 -8.86 9.30
CA PHE A 132 -12.56 -8.95 8.59
C PHE A 132 -12.51 -10.15 7.63
N LEU A 133 -12.91 -11.34 8.08
CA LEU A 133 -12.92 -12.55 7.24
C LEU A 133 -13.92 -12.43 6.09
N VAL A 134 -15.16 -12.03 6.37
CA VAL A 134 -16.20 -11.86 5.35
C VAL A 134 -15.80 -10.81 4.32
N SER A 135 -15.30 -9.65 4.78
CA SER A 135 -14.87 -8.58 3.87
C SER A 135 -13.68 -9.02 3.01
N THR A 136 -12.70 -9.71 3.58
CA THR A 136 -11.54 -10.23 2.84
C THR A 136 -11.97 -11.23 1.78
N ILE A 137 -12.77 -12.24 2.16
CA ILE A 137 -13.27 -13.25 1.21
C ILE A 137 -14.06 -12.59 0.08
N SER A 138 -14.96 -11.65 0.42
CA SER A 138 -15.75 -10.96 -0.60
C SER A 138 -14.90 -10.17 -1.59
N MET A 139 -13.82 -9.54 -1.13
CA MET A 139 -12.92 -8.76 -2.00
C MET A 139 -12.04 -9.65 -2.86
N VAL A 140 -11.61 -10.80 -2.33
CA VAL A 140 -10.95 -11.83 -3.15
C VAL A 140 -11.90 -12.34 -4.23
N CYS A 141 -13.19 -12.54 -3.93
CA CYS A 141 -14.18 -12.90 -4.95
C CYS A 141 -14.31 -11.81 -6.03
N VAL A 142 -14.31 -10.52 -5.64
CA VAL A 142 -14.32 -9.38 -6.58
C VAL A 142 -13.06 -9.35 -7.45
N GLU A 143 -11.89 -9.59 -6.86
CA GLU A 143 -10.61 -9.67 -7.56
C GLU A 143 -10.59 -10.82 -8.58
N ILE A 144 -11.03 -12.02 -8.19
CA ILE A 144 -11.17 -13.16 -9.10
C ILE A 144 -12.15 -12.82 -10.23
N ALA A 145 -13.28 -12.19 -9.92
CA ALA A 145 -14.28 -11.83 -10.90
C ALA A 145 -13.77 -10.78 -11.91
N VAL A 146 -13.00 -9.78 -11.45
CA VAL A 146 -12.42 -8.78 -12.35
C VAL A 146 -11.30 -9.40 -13.20
N ILE A 147 -10.49 -10.31 -12.67
CA ILE A 147 -9.49 -11.04 -13.49
C ILE A 147 -10.18 -11.90 -14.55
N LYS A 148 -11.26 -12.60 -14.20
CA LYS A 148 -12.08 -13.34 -15.19
C LYS A 148 -12.66 -12.40 -16.25
N GLN A 149 -13.06 -11.19 -15.87
CA GLN A 149 -13.52 -10.17 -16.81
C GLN A 149 -12.40 -9.71 -17.75
N VAL A 150 -11.19 -9.46 -17.22
CA VAL A 150 -10.01 -9.10 -18.02
C VAL A 150 -9.70 -10.20 -19.03
N LYS A 151 -9.68 -11.47 -18.62
CA LYS A 151 -9.44 -12.61 -19.53
C LYS A 151 -10.49 -12.74 -20.63
N LYS A 152 -11.74 -12.38 -20.35
CA LYS A 152 -12.80 -12.37 -21.36
C LYS A 152 -12.57 -11.28 -22.41
N THR A 153 -12.07 -10.13 -21.99
CA THR A 153 -11.76 -9.00 -22.85
C THR A 153 -10.43 -9.18 -23.61
N ASN A 154 -9.44 -9.80 -22.98
CA ASN A 154 -8.13 -10.09 -23.56
C ASN A 154 -7.79 -11.58 -23.38
N PRO A 155 -8.08 -12.43 -24.38
CA PRO A 155 -7.87 -13.88 -24.28
C PRO A 155 -6.39 -14.29 -24.28
N LEU A 156 -5.45 -13.37 -24.55
CA LEU A 156 -4.01 -13.65 -24.46
C LEU A 156 -3.54 -13.82 -23.02
N LYS A 157 -4.27 -13.26 -22.04
CA LYS A 157 -3.93 -13.33 -20.62
C LYS A 157 -4.17 -14.72 -20.03
N LYS A 158 -3.18 -15.26 -19.31
CA LYS A 158 -3.18 -16.64 -18.76
C LYS A 158 -2.98 -16.66 -17.24
N GLY A 159 -3.16 -17.85 -16.65
CA GLY A 159 -2.93 -18.15 -15.22
C GLY A 159 -4.20 -18.10 -14.37
N ASP A 160 -4.42 -19.05 -13.47
CA ASP A 160 -5.56 -19.03 -12.53
C ASP A 160 -5.26 -18.10 -11.34
N PRO A 161 -6.13 -17.13 -11.00
CA PRO A 161 -5.99 -16.30 -9.80
C PRO A 161 -5.78 -17.07 -8.49
N ALA A 162 -6.23 -18.33 -8.41
CA ALA A 162 -6.05 -19.16 -7.23
C ALA A 162 -4.67 -19.86 -7.17
N ASP A 163 -3.88 -19.84 -8.24
CA ASP A 163 -2.58 -20.50 -8.29
C ASP A 163 -1.49 -19.66 -7.64
N LEU A 164 -0.59 -20.31 -6.89
CA LEU A 164 0.58 -19.65 -6.30
C LEU A 164 1.53 -19.05 -7.36
N SER A 165 1.54 -19.61 -8.57
CA SER A 165 2.33 -19.12 -9.70
C SER A 165 1.58 -18.09 -10.56
N PHE A 166 0.39 -17.64 -10.15
CA PHE A 166 -0.46 -16.74 -10.94
C PHE A 166 0.31 -15.53 -11.46
N LEU A 167 1.02 -14.81 -10.58
CA LEU A 167 1.75 -13.61 -10.96
C LEU A 167 2.80 -13.87 -12.05
N ARG A 168 3.52 -14.99 -11.96
CA ARG A 168 4.53 -15.37 -12.95
C ARG A 168 3.86 -15.74 -14.28
N THR A 169 2.82 -16.56 -14.26
CA THR A 169 2.09 -16.94 -15.48
C THR A 169 1.38 -15.73 -16.11
N TRP A 170 0.91 -14.80 -15.31
CA TRP A 170 0.31 -13.54 -15.76
C TRP A 170 1.34 -12.67 -16.48
N GLU A 171 2.51 -12.46 -15.87
CA GLU A 171 3.63 -11.73 -16.46
C GLU A 171 4.12 -12.39 -17.76
N GLU A 172 4.24 -13.72 -17.78
CA GLU A 172 4.62 -14.49 -18.97
C GLU A 172 3.62 -14.30 -20.13
N SER A 173 2.34 -14.06 -19.83
CA SER A 173 1.32 -13.80 -20.84
C SER A 173 1.26 -12.34 -21.33
N CYS A 174 1.96 -11.43 -20.67
CA CYS A 174 2.05 -10.03 -21.10
C CYS A 174 3.01 -9.87 -22.29
N ASP A 175 2.69 -8.91 -23.16
CA ASP A 175 3.62 -8.49 -24.21
C ASP A 175 4.81 -7.68 -23.64
N GLU A 176 5.78 -7.34 -24.50
CA GLU A 176 6.98 -6.60 -24.09
C GLU A 176 6.65 -5.21 -23.52
N ALA A 177 5.66 -4.52 -24.08
CA ALA A 177 5.29 -3.17 -23.67
C ALA A 177 4.62 -3.17 -22.29
N GLU A 178 3.72 -4.12 -22.05
CA GLU A 178 3.05 -4.36 -20.77
C GLU A 178 4.03 -4.79 -19.68
N ARG A 179 4.97 -5.70 -19.98
CA ARG A 179 6.03 -6.09 -19.02
C ARG A 179 6.89 -4.89 -18.65
N LEU A 180 7.30 -4.10 -19.64
CA LEU A 180 8.07 -2.88 -19.40
C LEU A 180 7.29 -1.87 -18.55
N GLN A 181 5.97 -1.75 -18.76
CA GLN A 181 5.11 -0.93 -17.91
C GLN A 181 5.07 -1.45 -16.48
N ILE A 182 4.88 -2.76 -16.26
CA ILE A 182 4.90 -3.39 -14.92
C ILE A 182 6.22 -3.08 -14.21
N TYR A 183 7.37 -3.24 -14.88
CA TYR A 183 8.68 -2.96 -14.29
C TYR A 183 8.88 -1.48 -13.97
N ARG A 184 8.46 -0.55 -14.86
CA ARG A 184 8.53 0.89 -14.59
C ARG A 184 7.66 1.31 -13.41
N CYS A 185 6.44 0.77 -13.34
CA CYS A 185 5.53 0.99 -12.21
C CYS A 185 6.09 0.40 -10.92
N GLY A 186 6.59 -0.83 -10.95
CA GLY A 186 7.23 -1.50 -9.82
C GLY A 186 8.43 -0.73 -9.29
N TYR A 187 9.30 -0.23 -10.16
CA TYR A 187 10.44 0.60 -9.76
C TYR A 187 10.00 1.92 -9.10
N LYS A 188 9.00 2.62 -9.66
CA LYS A 188 8.46 3.83 -9.04
C LYS A 188 7.83 3.54 -7.68
N ALA A 189 7.06 2.46 -7.56
CA ALA A 189 6.47 2.03 -6.30
C ALA A 189 7.56 1.71 -5.26
N PHE A 190 8.61 0.97 -5.65
CA PHE A 190 9.76 0.67 -4.79
C PHE A 190 10.43 1.95 -4.26
N GLN A 191 10.62 2.95 -5.13
CA GLN A 191 11.20 4.23 -4.73
C GLN A 191 10.30 4.97 -3.73
N ILE A 192 8.99 5.03 -3.98
CA ILE A 192 8.05 5.66 -3.05
C ILE A 192 8.07 4.94 -1.71
N THR A 193 7.94 3.61 -1.70
CA THR A 193 7.98 2.78 -0.48
C THR A 193 9.25 3.01 0.33
N ARG A 194 10.42 3.14 -0.33
CA ARG A 194 11.68 3.45 0.36
C ARG A 194 11.62 4.76 1.15
N HIS A 195 11.07 5.82 0.56
CA HIS A 195 10.92 7.11 1.25
C HIS A 195 9.83 7.06 2.31
N SER A 196 8.72 6.36 2.05
CA SER A 196 7.63 6.17 3.01
C SER A 196 8.08 5.40 4.25
N LEU A 197 8.91 4.36 4.11
CA LEU A 197 9.48 3.62 5.23
C LEU A 197 10.39 4.49 6.10
N LEU A 198 11.23 5.32 5.48
CA LEU A 198 12.05 6.30 6.19
C LEU A 198 11.19 7.29 6.99
N PHE A 199 10.15 7.84 6.36
CA PHE A 199 9.21 8.73 7.03
C PHE A 199 8.47 8.03 8.18
N GLY A 200 8.03 6.79 7.97
CA GLY A 200 7.41 5.95 8.99
C GLY A 200 8.34 5.68 10.19
N LEU A 201 9.63 5.50 9.94
CA LEU A 201 10.63 5.32 11.00
C LEU A 201 10.76 6.58 11.87
N VAL A 202 10.78 7.77 11.25
CA VAL A 202 10.80 9.05 11.98
C VAL A 202 9.54 9.20 12.85
N ILE A 203 8.36 8.87 12.31
CA ILE A 203 7.11 8.88 13.08
C ILE A 203 7.18 7.89 14.24
N ALA A 204 7.72 6.68 14.04
CA ALA A 204 7.87 5.69 15.10
C ALA A 204 8.82 6.15 16.22
N PHE A 205 9.89 6.87 15.89
CA PHE A 205 10.78 7.51 16.87
C PHE A 205 10.05 8.57 17.70
N ILE A 206 9.28 9.45 17.04
CA ILE A 206 8.47 10.46 17.72
C ILE A 206 7.43 9.80 18.62
N GLY A 207 6.76 8.75 18.13
CA GLY A 207 5.80 7.96 18.90
C GLY A 207 6.43 7.31 20.14
N LYS A 208 7.62 6.74 20.02
CA LYS A 208 8.35 6.16 21.15
C LYS A 208 8.65 7.20 22.24
N ILE A 209 9.12 8.39 21.87
CA ILE A 209 9.48 9.45 22.83
C ILE A 209 8.22 10.01 23.52
N ASN A 210 7.14 10.22 22.76
CA ASN A 210 5.95 10.93 23.25
C ASN A 210 4.87 10.05 23.86
N MET A 211 4.75 8.81 23.40
CA MET A 211 3.68 7.88 23.81
C MET A 211 4.22 6.67 24.57
N GLY A 212 5.54 6.54 24.71
CA GLY A 212 6.15 5.34 25.30
C GLY A 212 5.91 4.07 24.49
N THR A 213 5.57 4.20 23.19
CA THR A 213 5.33 3.07 22.30
C THR A 213 6.54 2.14 22.26
N GLY A 214 6.30 0.83 22.30
CA GLY A 214 7.36 -0.17 22.27
C GLY A 214 8.28 -0.03 21.04
N SER A 215 9.57 -0.36 21.22
CA SER A 215 10.57 -0.25 20.15
C SER A 215 10.34 -1.22 18.97
N MET A 216 9.35 -2.12 19.07
CA MET A 216 9.05 -3.13 18.06
C MET A 216 8.72 -2.53 16.69
N SER A 217 7.97 -1.42 16.63
CA SER A 217 7.63 -0.77 15.35
C SER A 217 8.89 -0.26 14.62
N ILE A 218 9.87 0.25 15.36
CA ILE A 218 11.15 0.74 14.80
C ILE A 218 11.95 -0.44 14.24
N LEU A 219 12.03 -1.56 14.99
CA LEU A 219 12.74 -2.76 14.55
C LEU A 219 12.12 -3.38 13.29
N LEU A 220 10.78 -3.50 13.24
CA LEU A 220 10.08 -4.06 12.08
C LEU A 220 10.25 -3.20 10.83
N LEU A 221 10.07 -1.88 10.95
CA LEU A 221 10.28 -0.96 9.81
C LEU A 221 11.73 -0.97 9.33
N GLY A 222 12.69 -0.96 10.26
CA GLY A 222 14.12 -1.06 9.94
C GLY A 222 14.47 -2.37 9.24
N LEU A 223 13.93 -3.51 9.70
CA LEU A 223 14.15 -4.81 9.09
C LEU A 223 13.59 -4.88 7.67
N ILE A 224 12.37 -4.38 7.43
CA ILE A 224 11.78 -4.31 6.08
C ILE A 224 12.66 -3.46 5.16
N MET A 225 13.14 -2.30 5.65
CA MET A 225 14.02 -1.44 4.88
C MET A 225 15.38 -2.07 4.58
N LEU A 226 15.93 -2.87 5.51
CA LEU A 226 17.15 -3.65 5.30
C LEU A 226 16.95 -4.71 4.23
N ILE A 227 15.89 -5.51 4.32
CA ILE A 227 15.54 -6.51 3.31
C ILE A 227 15.44 -5.84 1.94
N GLN A 228 14.68 -4.75 1.85
CA GLN A 228 14.50 -4.00 0.61
C GLN A 228 15.85 -3.54 0.01
N SER A 229 16.75 -3.03 0.85
CA SER A 229 18.06 -2.52 0.41
C SER A 229 19.02 -3.63 0.01
N ILE A 230 19.07 -4.71 0.77
CA ILE A 230 19.93 -5.88 0.51
C ILE A 230 19.47 -6.61 -0.75
N SER A 231 18.15 -6.85 -0.90
CA SER A 231 17.60 -7.48 -2.09
C SER A 231 17.97 -6.70 -3.34
N TYR A 232 17.76 -5.37 -3.35
CA TYR A 232 18.16 -4.53 -4.48
C TYR A 232 19.68 -4.64 -4.78
N GLY A 233 20.51 -4.60 -3.73
CA GLY A 233 21.96 -4.78 -3.87
C GLY A 233 22.33 -6.11 -4.54
N ILE A 234 21.79 -7.23 -4.05
CA ILE A 234 22.07 -8.58 -4.57
C ILE A 234 21.63 -8.70 -6.03
N TYR A 235 20.39 -8.31 -6.37
CA TYR A 235 19.90 -8.42 -7.74
C TYR A 235 20.63 -7.46 -8.69
N SER A 236 20.99 -6.26 -8.27
CA SER A 236 21.77 -5.34 -9.11
C SER A 236 23.16 -5.89 -9.47
N LEU A 237 23.81 -6.59 -8.54
CA LEU A 237 25.09 -7.25 -8.79
C LEU A 237 24.94 -8.45 -9.72
N ARG A 238 23.82 -9.17 -9.65
CA ARG A 238 23.55 -10.33 -10.50
C ARG A 238 23.35 -9.91 -11.96
N GLU A 239 22.51 -8.90 -12.19
CA GLU A 239 22.28 -8.33 -13.52
C GLU A 239 23.55 -7.70 -14.10
N GLY A 240 24.34 -7.00 -13.26
CA GLY A 240 25.61 -6.42 -13.68
C GLY A 240 26.69 -7.44 -14.07
N LYS A 241 26.58 -8.71 -13.63
CA LYS A 241 27.44 -9.81 -14.09
C LYS A 241 26.95 -10.41 -15.40
N GLY A 242 25.64 -10.59 -15.56
CA GLY A 242 25.04 -11.11 -16.80
C GLY A 242 25.21 -10.17 -18.00
N LEU A 243 25.38 -8.87 -17.78
CA LEU A 243 25.70 -7.89 -18.84
C LEU A 243 27.18 -7.90 -19.28
N ARG A 244 28.06 -8.63 -18.57
CA ARG A 244 29.50 -8.72 -18.88
C ARG A 244 29.89 -10.03 -19.57
N GLU A 245 28.94 -10.95 -19.71
CA GLU A 245 29.04 -12.18 -20.52
C GLU A 245 28.35 -11.96 -21.88
#